data_AF-A0A5M6D4F6-F1
#
_entry.id   AF-A0A5M6D4F6-F1
#
_cell.length_a   1.000
_cell.length_b   1.000
_cell.length_c   1.000
_cell.angle_alpha   90.00
_cell.angle_beta   90.00
_cell.angle_gamma   90.00
#
_symmetry.space_group_name_H-M   'P 1'
#
loop_
_entity.id
_entity.type
_entity.pdbx_description
1 polymer ?
#
loop_
_entity_poly.entity_id
_entity_poly.type
_entity_poly.pdbx_seq_one_letter_code
_entity_poly.pdbx_strand_id
1 'polypeptide(L)'
;MKRLFLVAFAISIMAFSCEKEEGNFEPLSNICSVKNPVEELGWLKEEIQSRERTDSEIYKYFYILQAEYNQQTVFIYDNCCPMCSSVTPVYNCQGKLLFYLSNKPEESKRIKNAKIIWKPNNFACPEK
;
A
#
# COMPACT_ATOMS: atom_id res chain seq x y z
N MET A 1 58.24 -5.03 -29.92
CA MET A 1 56.86 -5.48 -30.22
C MET A 1 56.00 -5.31 -28.97
N LYS A 2 55.49 -4.10 -28.71
CA LYS A 2 54.83 -3.72 -27.43
C LYS A 2 53.46 -3.04 -27.65
N ARG A 3 52.87 -3.19 -28.83
CA ARG A 3 51.63 -2.47 -29.22
C ARG A 3 50.46 -3.37 -29.62
N LEU A 4 50.56 -4.70 -29.42
CA LEU A 4 49.53 -5.66 -29.83
C LEU A 4 48.81 -6.37 -28.67
N PHE A 5 49.07 -5.97 -27.42
CA PHE A 5 48.38 -6.55 -26.24
C PHE A 5 47.26 -5.68 -25.67
N LEU A 6 47.01 -4.49 -26.23
CA LEU A 6 46.04 -3.53 -25.68
C LEU A 6 44.62 -3.66 -26.24
N VAL A 7 44.37 -4.52 -27.23
CA VAL A 7 43.05 -4.60 -27.90
C VAL A 7 42.22 -5.80 -27.42
N ALA A 8 42.83 -6.79 -26.75
CA ALA A 8 42.12 -8.01 -26.37
C ALA A 8 41.36 -7.93 -25.03
N PHE A 9 41.58 -6.90 -24.20
CA PHE A 9 40.93 -6.79 -22.89
C PHE A 9 39.63 -5.95 -22.87
N ALA A 10 39.30 -5.28 -23.98
CA ALA A 10 38.20 -4.31 -24.03
C ALA A 10 36.83 -4.92 -24.41
N ILE A 11 36.75 -6.22 -24.74
CA ILE A 11 35.51 -6.83 -25.30
C ILE A 11 34.75 -7.70 -24.28
N SER A 12 35.29 -7.94 -23.08
CA SER A 12 34.72 -8.95 -22.16
C SER A 12 33.70 -8.44 -21.13
N ILE A 13 33.23 -7.19 -21.18
CA ILE A 13 32.41 -6.60 -20.09
C ILE A 13 30.90 -6.48 -20.44
N MET A 14 30.47 -6.76 -21.68
CA MET A 14 29.06 -6.56 -22.07
C MET A 14 28.16 -7.79 -21.95
N ALA A 15 28.29 -8.60 -20.90
CA ALA A 15 27.45 -9.79 -20.76
C ALA A 15 26.95 -10.06 -19.34
N PHE A 16 26.42 -9.06 -18.64
CA PHE A 16 25.44 -9.27 -17.54
C PHE A 16 24.59 -8.01 -17.32
N SER A 17 23.69 -7.69 -18.26
CA SER A 17 22.49 -6.91 -17.92
C SER A 17 21.31 -7.87 -17.95
N CYS A 18 21.23 -8.70 -16.92
CA CYS A 18 19.99 -9.39 -16.59
C CYS A 18 19.15 -8.37 -15.83
N GLU A 19 18.36 -7.58 -16.56
CA GLU A 19 17.31 -6.78 -15.95
C GLU A 19 16.21 -7.74 -15.53
N LYS A 20 16.42 -8.32 -14.35
CA LYS A 20 15.34 -8.92 -13.63
C LYS A 20 14.53 -7.77 -13.06
N GLU A 21 13.40 -7.48 -13.68
CA GLU A 21 12.27 -6.87 -12.97
C GLU A 21 11.72 -7.86 -11.94
N GLU A 22 12.57 -8.28 -11.01
CA GLU A 22 12.12 -8.78 -9.72
C GLU A 22 11.63 -7.52 -9.00
N GLY A 23 10.32 -7.28 -9.08
CA GLY A 23 9.66 -6.16 -8.43
C GLY A 23 10.22 -5.99 -7.03
N ASN A 24 10.96 -4.89 -6.84
CA ASN A 24 11.70 -4.56 -5.63
C ASN A 24 10.73 -4.49 -4.45
N PHE A 25 10.49 -5.64 -3.86
CA PHE A 25 10.01 -5.77 -2.51
C PHE A 25 11.26 -5.78 -1.66
N GLU A 26 11.86 -4.60 -1.52
CA GLU A 26 12.76 -4.30 -0.41
C GLU A 26 12.16 -4.95 0.84
N PRO A 27 12.93 -5.76 1.59
CA PRO A 27 12.42 -6.37 2.81
C PRO A 27 12.13 -5.21 3.78
N LEU A 28 10.86 -4.78 3.80
CA LEU A 28 10.38 -3.69 4.65
C LEU A 28 10.60 -4.09 6.09
N SER A 29 11.73 -3.72 6.66
CA SER A 29 12.02 -3.90 8.06
C SER A 29 10.99 -3.10 8.86
N ASN A 30 10.01 -3.79 9.45
CA ASN A 30 9.27 -3.42 10.65
C ASN A 30 8.55 -2.04 10.74
N ILE A 31 8.48 -1.20 9.70
CA ILE A 31 7.82 0.12 9.78
C ILE A 31 6.36 0.00 10.26
N CYS A 32 5.69 -1.12 9.98
CA CYS A 32 4.28 -1.35 10.34
C CYS A 32 4.07 -2.04 11.67
N SER A 33 5.14 -2.49 12.32
CA SER A 33 5.09 -3.20 13.60
C SER A 33 4.96 -2.24 14.78
N VAL A 34 4.13 -1.21 14.59
CA VAL A 34 3.78 -0.22 15.62
C VAL A 34 2.55 -0.70 16.39
N LYS A 35 2.42 -0.28 17.64
CA LYS A 35 1.33 -0.72 18.51
C LYS A 35 0.00 -0.09 18.10
N ASN A 36 0.04 1.16 17.68
CA ASN A 36 -1.10 1.97 17.27
C ASN A 36 -0.83 2.68 15.93
N PRO A 37 -1.13 2.03 14.80
CA PRO A 37 -0.84 2.58 13.47
C PRO A 37 -1.45 3.96 13.21
N VAL A 38 -2.63 4.25 13.75
CA VAL A 38 -3.32 5.54 13.51
C VAL A 38 -2.65 6.72 14.21
N GLU A 39 -1.85 6.46 15.25
CA GLU A 39 -1.10 7.50 15.97
C GLU A 39 0.38 7.53 15.60
N GLU A 40 0.96 6.37 15.26
CA GLU A 40 2.41 6.19 15.10
C GLU A 40 2.85 6.25 13.63
N LEU A 41 1.97 5.98 12.65
CA LEU A 41 2.28 6.18 11.23
C LEU A 41 1.88 7.59 10.82
N GLY A 42 2.86 8.47 10.63
CA GLY A 42 2.64 9.88 10.31
C GLY A 42 1.71 10.12 9.11
N TRP A 43 1.93 9.39 8.00
CA TRP A 43 1.09 9.51 6.80
C TRP A 43 -0.37 9.10 7.06
N LEU A 44 -0.60 8.09 7.91
CA LEU A 44 -1.93 7.59 8.22
C LEU A 44 -2.65 8.52 9.18
N LYS A 45 -1.91 9.05 10.16
CA LYS A 45 -2.40 10.07 11.09
C LYS A 45 -2.84 11.34 10.34
N GLU A 46 -2.03 11.81 9.39
CA GLU A 46 -2.36 12.97 8.56
C GLU A 46 -3.59 12.71 7.68
N GLU A 47 -3.68 11.54 7.05
CA GLU A 47 -4.86 11.13 6.28
C GLU A 47 -6.14 11.14 7.15
N ILE A 48 -6.06 10.58 8.36
CA ILE A 48 -7.19 10.56 9.31
C ILE A 48 -7.61 11.97 9.68
N GLN A 49 -6.66 12.84 10.04
CA GLN A 49 -6.96 14.22 10.38
C GLN A 49 -7.57 15.00 9.20
N SER A 50 -7.15 14.71 7.97
CA SER A 50 -7.74 15.29 6.76
C SER A 50 -9.21 14.86 6.62
N ARG A 51 -9.49 13.57 6.81
CA ARG A 51 -10.85 13.01 6.78
C ARG A 51 -11.74 13.61 7.87
N GLU A 52 -11.24 13.77 9.08
CA GLU A 52 -11.97 14.36 10.21
C GLU A 52 -12.34 15.83 10.02
N ARG A 53 -11.63 16.56 9.15
CA ARG A 53 -11.96 17.94 8.78
C ARG A 53 -13.01 18.03 7.67
N THR A 54 -13.44 16.90 7.10
CA THR A 54 -14.42 16.89 6.00
C THR A 54 -15.82 17.19 6.53
N ASP A 55 -16.43 18.25 6.02
CA ASP A 55 -17.84 18.58 6.27
C ASP A 55 -18.73 17.93 5.20
N SER A 56 -18.99 16.63 5.34
CA SER A 56 -19.80 15.88 4.38
C SER A 56 -20.66 14.85 5.07
N GLU A 57 -21.95 14.82 4.73
CA GLU A 57 -22.91 13.85 5.28
C GLU A 57 -22.58 12.39 4.94
N ILE A 58 -21.81 12.15 3.87
CA ILE A 58 -21.40 10.79 3.50
C ILE A 58 -20.17 10.31 4.29
N TYR A 59 -19.47 11.20 5.00
CA TYR A 59 -18.27 10.87 5.79
C TYR A 59 -18.49 9.72 6.77
N LYS A 60 -19.69 9.64 7.36
CA LYS A 60 -20.12 8.57 8.30
C LYS A 60 -20.01 7.14 7.75
N TYR A 61 -19.89 6.98 6.44
CA TYR A 61 -19.80 5.68 5.79
C TYR A 61 -18.37 5.22 5.51
N PHE A 62 -17.37 6.09 5.67
CA PHE A 62 -15.97 5.76 5.35
C PHE A 62 -15.24 5.21 6.57
N TYR A 63 -14.30 4.30 6.33
CA TYR A 63 -13.45 3.71 7.35
C TYR A 63 -12.11 3.28 6.75
N ILE A 64 -11.13 3.01 7.62
CA ILE A 64 -9.83 2.49 7.22
C ILE A 64 -9.64 1.12 7.87
N LEU A 65 -9.28 0.15 7.03
CA LEU A 65 -8.91 -1.20 7.46
C LEU A 65 -7.39 -1.34 7.51
N GLN A 66 -6.91 -2.11 8.48
CA GLN A 66 -5.60 -2.76 8.42
C GLN A 66 -5.81 -4.22 8.07
N ALA A 67 -5.04 -4.74 7.12
CA ALA A 67 -5.14 -6.13 6.68
C ALA A 67 -3.75 -6.70 6.33
N GLU A 68 -3.71 -7.99 6.01
CA GLU A 68 -2.54 -8.67 5.47
C GLU A 68 -2.71 -8.93 3.98
N TYR A 69 -1.70 -8.58 3.20
CA TYR A 69 -1.59 -8.87 1.77
C TYR A 69 -0.15 -9.27 1.46
N ASN A 70 0.05 -10.47 0.91
CA ASN A 70 1.38 -11.03 0.63
C ASN A 70 2.34 -10.96 1.82
N GLN A 71 1.85 -11.36 3.00
CA GLN A 71 2.63 -11.37 4.25
C GLN A 71 3.08 -9.96 4.71
N GLN A 72 2.52 -8.90 4.13
CA GLN A 72 2.72 -7.53 4.57
C GLN A 72 1.44 -6.91 5.12
N THR A 73 1.61 -6.00 6.07
CA THR A 73 0.54 -5.10 6.50
C THR A 73 0.21 -4.11 5.39
N VAL A 74 -1.07 -4.01 5.07
CA VAL A 74 -1.63 -3.02 4.15
C VAL A 74 -2.78 -2.27 4.80
N PHE A 75 -3.06 -1.10 4.25
CA PHE A 75 -4.15 -0.23 4.68
C PHE A 75 -5.13 -0.01 3.53
N ILE A 76 -6.42 -0.14 3.81
CA ILE A 76 -7.47 -0.11 2.78
C ILE A 76 -8.47 0.96 3.15
N TYR A 77 -8.72 1.89 2.23
CA TYR A 77 -9.74 2.92 2.43
C TYR A 77 -11.03 2.42 1.81
N ASP A 78 -12.02 2.19 2.65
CA ASP A 78 -13.25 1.51 2.26
C ASP A 78 -14.48 2.22 2.83
N ASN A 79 -15.64 1.86 2.33
CA ASN A 79 -16.91 2.42 2.78
C ASN A 79 -18.07 1.47 2.50
N CYS A 80 -19.18 1.67 3.23
CA CYS A 80 -20.42 0.94 3.02
C CYS A 80 -21.50 1.79 2.32
N CYS A 81 -21.13 2.92 1.73
CA CYS A 81 -22.08 3.86 1.14
C CYS A 81 -22.60 3.29 -0.19
N PRO A 82 -23.88 2.89 -0.29
CA PRO A 82 -24.40 2.20 -1.48
C PRO A 82 -24.46 3.11 -2.71
N MET A 83 -24.48 4.43 -2.50
CA MET A 83 -24.53 5.45 -3.55
C MET A 83 -23.17 6.09 -3.84
N CYS A 84 -22.12 5.68 -3.13
CA CYS A 84 -20.78 6.19 -3.37
C CYS A 84 -20.12 5.34 -4.47
N SER A 85 -19.88 5.93 -5.63
CA SER A 85 -19.06 5.32 -6.70
C SER A 85 -17.57 5.36 -6.32
N SER A 86 -17.23 4.80 -5.17
CA SER A 86 -15.89 4.84 -4.60
C SER A 86 -14.97 3.80 -5.23
N VAL A 87 -13.72 4.18 -5.42
CA VAL A 87 -12.62 3.23 -5.61
C VAL A 87 -12.03 2.88 -4.26
N THR A 88 -11.65 1.61 -4.09
CA THR A 88 -11.05 1.11 -2.83
C THR A 88 -9.54 0.96 -3.01
N PRO A 89 -8.73 1.99 -2.68
CA PRO A 89 -7.28 1.93 -2.76
C PRO A 89 -6.68 1.08 -1.64
N VAL A 90 -5.56 0.43 -1.95
CA VAL A 90 -4.76 -0.36 -1.02
C VAL A 90 -3.36 0.26 -0.93
N TYR A 91 -2.93 0.62 0.27
CA TYR A 91 -1.64 1.23 0.55
C TYR A 91 -0.73 0.26 1.30
N ASN A 92 0.57 0.33 1.02
CA ASN A 92 1.57 -0.37 1.81
C ASN A 92 1.89 0.39 3.10
N CYS A 93 2.84 -0.15 3.84
CA CYS A 93 3.30 0.41 5.10
C CYS A 93 3.82 1.85 5.05
N GLN A 94 4.39 2.25 3.92
CA GLN A 94 5.00 3.55 3.71
C GLN A 94 3.98 4.58 3.20
N GLY A 95 2.69 4.24 3.14
CA GLY A 95 1.66 5.09 2.54
C GLY A 95 1.71 5.12 1.01
N LYS A 96 2.45 4.20 0.37
CA LYS A 96 2.49 4.09 -1.09
C LYS A 96 1.28 3.30 -1.59
N LEU A 97 0.54 3.88 -2.52
CA LEU A 97 -0.53 3.19 -3.23
C LEU A 97 0.02 1.97 -3.97
N LEU A 98 -0.54 0.79 -3.70
CA LEU A 98 -0.22 -0.45 -4.39
C LEU A 98 -1.14 -0.68 -5.59
N PHE A 99 -2.45 -0.61 -5.36
CA PHE A 99 -3.48 -0.81 -6.39
C PHE A 99 -4.86 -0.36 -5.89
N TYR A 100 -5.82 -0.31 -6.81
CA TYR A 100 -7.24 -0.19 -6.50
C TYR A 100 -7.91 -1.55 -6.67
N LEU A 101 -8.73 -1.98 -5.70
CA LEU A 101 -9.42 -3.28 -5.79
C LEU A 101 -10.34 -3.38 -7.01
N SER A 102 -10.94 -2.27 -7.43
CA SER A 102 -11.76 -2.21 -8.65
C SER A 102 -11.00 -2.66 -9.91
N ASN A 103 -9.69 -2.43 -9.95
CA ASN A 103 -8.85 -2.74 -11.10
C ASN A 103 -8.21 -4.13 -11.00
N LYS A 104 -8.26 -4.73 -9.81
CA LYS A 104 -7.66 -6.04 -9.49
C LYS A 104 -8.56 -6.85 -8.54
N PRO A 105 -9.78 -7.21 -8.97
CA PRO A 105 -10.75 -7.88 -8.12
C PRO A 105 -10.26 -9.24 -7.60
N GLU A 106 -9.38 -9.92 -8.33
CA GLU A 106 -8.75 -11.18 -7.94
C GLU A 106 -7.88 -11.06 -6.68
N GLU A 107 -7.30 -9.88 -6.44
CA GLU A 107 -6.43 -9.62 -5.29
C GLU A 107 -7.21 -9.58 -3.97
N SER A 108 -8.53 -9.33 -4.02
CA SER A 108 -9.38 -9.34 -2.83
C SER A 108 -9.30 -10.64 -2.03
N LYS A 109 -9.13 -11.78 -2.70
CA LYS A 109 -9.01 -13.11 -2.07
C LYS A 109 -7.69 -13.30 -1.32
N ARG A 110 -6.69 -12.48 -1.61
CA ARG A 110 -5.36 -12.51 -0.98
C ARG A 110 -5.27 -11.58 0.23
N ILE A 111 -6.24 -10.70 0.40
CA ILE A 111 -6.38 -9.83 1.57
C ILE A 111 -7.00 -10.65 2.70
N LYS A 112 -6.33 -10.70 3.84
CA LYS A 112 -6.72 -11.49 5.02
C LYS A 112 -6.66 -10.64 6.29
N ASN A 113 -7.31 -11.13 7.35
CA ASN A 113 -7.22 -10.56 8.70
C ASN A 113 -7.56 -9.05 8.75
N ALA A 114 -8.52 -8.61 7.92
CA ALA A 114 -8.92 -7.22 7.87
C ALA A 114 -9.63 -6.80 9.17
N LYS A 115 -9.18 -5.70 9.76
CA LYS A 115 -9.78 -5.07 10.94
C LYS A 115 -9.94 -3.57 10.72
N ILE A 116 -11.06 -3.01 11.18
CA ILE A 116 -11.24 -1.56 11.20
C ILE A 116 -10.28 -0.98 12.25
N ILE A 117 -9.40 -0.09 11.81
CA ILE A 117 -8.48 0.64 12.70
C ILE A 117 -8.88 2.10 12.90
N TRP A 118 -9.73 2.62 12.00
CA TRP A 118 -10.31 3.95 12.14
C TRP A 118 -11.69 3.98 11.52
N LYS A 119 -12.60 4.69 12.19
CA LYS A 119 -13.96 5.01 11.75
C LYS A 119 -14.38 6.34 12.39
N PRO A 120 -15.25 7.13 11.75
CA PRO A 120 -15.73 8.38 12.30
C PRO A 120 -16.61 8.19 13.53
N ASN A 121 -16.76 9.22 14.37
CA ASN A 121 -17.59 9.16 15.59
C ASN A 121 -19.07 8.86 15.31
N ASN A 122 -19.59 9.31 14.16
CA ASN A 122 -20.95 9.09 13.71
C ASN A 122 -21.08 7.88 12.74
N PHE A 123 -20.17 6.91 12.83
CA PHE A 123 -20.10 5.76 11.93
C PHE A 123 -21.45 5.07 11.69
N ALA A 124 -21.79 4.87 10.43
CA ALA A 124 -23.10 4.39 10.01
C ALA A 124 -23.08 3.04 9.28
N CYS A 125 -21.92 2.39 9.15
CA CYS A 125 -21.87 1.06 8.53
C CYS A 125 -22.33 -0.03 9.48
N PRO A 126 -23.05 -1.06 8.97
CA PRO A 126 -23.44 -2.22 9.76
C PRO A 126 -22.21 -3.01 10.23
N GLU A 127 -22.30 -3.60 11.42
CA GLU A 127 -21.33 -4.60 11.87
C GLU A 127 -21.41 -5.84 10.96
N LYS A 128 -20.25 -6.39 10.59
CA LYS A 128 -20.11 -7.57 9.71
C LYS A 128 -19.64 -8.76 10.51
#